data_AF-A0A7X8CJ10-F1
#
_entry.id   AF-A0A7X8CJ10-F1
#
_cell.length_a   1.000
_cell.length_b   1.000
_cell.length_c   1.000
_cell.angle_alpha   90.00
_cell.angle_beta   90.00
_cell.angle_gamma   90.00
#
_symmetry.space_group_name_H-M   'P 1'
#
loop_
_entity.id
_entity.type
_entity.pdbx_description
1 polymer ?
#
loop_
_entity_poly.entity_id
_entity_poly.type
_entity_poly.pdbx_seq_one_letter_code
_entity_poly.pdbx_strand_id
1 'polypeptide(L)'
;YGNEIRGQLNNGDLISNRSSNSSIRLLKGNLADILFSQGQIGPIMSHLKIYLYHDLPIIDFNLSLDFGNEGLSLGNFWDDTTKLNLYWPISTNQYISYDIPFGTRMGKFGRPLFCIDWIDIGNEKAGFSFINRGTTKHRIEDGVLMNCLAWGGNNFSNRNPGLWENVERYDIRLYGKHTIQYSILAHSKDWKSANCYKWVEKLSHPIQSKLTGIHHGTLPNSLSIFENSDPELIITSIRRGEKPQEIVARGYENQGRTVPVQSGFLMENGQSIQYHSLNGKSIQAISPFQIFEFTLKKEIRNIGE
;
A
#
# COMPACT_ATOMS: atom_id res chain seq x y z
N TYR A 1 5.25 17.70 14.72
CA TYR A 1 4.81 16.56 15.56
C TYR A 1 3.89 15.70 14.71
N GLY A 2 4.30 14.48 14.34
CA GLY A 2 3.48 13.51 13.61
C GLY A 2 3.56 12.15 14.27
N ASN A 3 2.80 11.16 13.79
CA ASN A 3 2.74 9.81 14.37
C ASN A 3 2.13 9.76 15.78
N GLU A 4 1.12 10.58 16.05
CA GLU A 4 0.30 10.37 17.25
C GLU A 4 -0.65 9.20 17.01
N ILE A 5 -0.73 8.28 17.97
CA ILE A 5 -1.70 7.20 17.93
C ILE A 5 -2.62 7.39 19.13
N ARG A 6 -3.92 7.50 18.89
CA ARG A 6 -4.92 7.67 19.95
C ARG A 6 -6.22 6.95 19.63
N GLY A 7 -7.00 6.67 20.67
CA GLY A 7 -8.33 6.08 20.59
C GLY A 7 -9.09 6.27 21.89
N GLN A 8 -10.26 5.64 21.99
CA GLN A 8 -11.12 5.70 23.16
C GLN A 8 -11.49 4.31 23.67
N LEU A 9 -11.31 4.07 24.97
CA LEU A 9 -11.77 2.85 25.63
C LEU A 9 -13.30 2.88 25.83
N ASN A 10 -13.91 1.71 26.05
CA ASN A 10 -15.36 1.61 26.24
C ASN A 10 -15.92 2.40 27.44
N ASN A 11 -15.10 2.68 28.44
CA ASN A 11 -15.48 3.51 29.59
C ASN A 11 -15.43 5.03 29.27
N GLY A 12 -15.05 5.41 28.05
CA GLY A 12 -14.94 6.79 27.60
C GLY A 12 -13.53 7.38 27.69
N ASP A 13 -12.59 6.69 28.33
CA ASP A 13 -11.23 7.21 28.53
C ASP A 13 -10.48 7.33 27.21
N LEU A 14 -9.85 8.49 26.99
CA LEU A 14 -8.98 8.73 25.86
C LEU A 14 -7.58 8.18 26.15
N ILE A 15 -7.03 7.44 25.19
CA ILE A 15 -5.69 6.85 25.27
C ILE A 15 -4.83 7.38 24.12
N SER A 16 -3.56 7.65 24.38
CA SER A 16 -2.61 8.12 23.37
C SER A 16 -1.18 7.65 23.65
N ASN A 17 -0.40 7.42 22.61
CA ASN A 17 1.05 7.16 22.72
C ASN A 17 1.84 8.37 23.24
N ARG A 18 1.20 9.54 23.38
CA ARG A 18 1.77 10.74 23.99
C ARG A 18 1.60 10.81 25.50
N SER A 19 0.69 10.01 26.06
CA SER A 19 0.33 10.05 27.48
C SER A 19 1.21 9.17 28.36
N SER A 20 2.10 8.37 27.76
CA SER A 20 2.98 7.45 28.48
C SER A 20 4.45 7.80 28.25
N ASN A 21 5.29 7.43 29.22
CA ASN A 21 6.73 7.51 29.05
C ASN A 21 7.17 6.42 28.06
N SER A 22 7.78 6.83 26.95
CA SER A 22 8.40 5.92 25.99
C SER A 22 9.90 5.82 26.20
N SER A 23 10.45 4.60 26.16
CA SER A 23 11.88 4.41 25.99
C SER A 23 12.24 4.52 24.51
N ILE A 24 13.30 5.26 24.19
CA ILE A 24 13.76 5.49 22.82
C ILE A 24 15.20 5.05 22.69
N ARG A 25 15.52 4.34 21.60
CA ARG A 25 16.87 3.91 21.26
C ARG A 25 17.13 4.12 19.77
N LEU A 26 18.26 4.72 19.42
CA LEU A 26 18.73 4.83 18.04
C LEU A 26 19.83 3.79 17.78
N LEU A 27 19.71 3.03 16.69
CA LEU A 27 20.77 2.19 16.15
C LEU A 27 21.26 2.77 14.83
N LYS A 28 22.57 3.02 14.75
CA LYS A 28 23.22 3.45 13.51
C LYS A 28 23.57 2.22 12.67
N GLY A 29 23.27 2.26 11.37
CA GLY A 29 23.55 1.19 10.43
C GLY A 29 24.28 1.68 9.19
N ASN A 30 24.66 0.78 8.29
CA ASN A 30 25.32 1.17 7.03
C ASN A 30 24.32 1.66 5.97
N LEU A 31 23.12 1.07 5.94
CA LEU A 31 22.07 1.38 4.95
C LEU A 31 20.97 2.30 5.49
N ALA A 32 20.74 2.23 6.80
CA ALA A 32 19.71 2.99 7.48
C ALA A 32 20.03 3.11 8.96
N ASP A 33 19.58 4.21 9.55
CA ASP A 33 19.42 4.34 10.98
C ASP A 33 18.04 3.83 11.41
N ILE A 34 17.97 3.16 12.55
CA ILE A 34 16.72 2.61 13.07
C ILE A 34 16.42 3.21 14.44
N LEU A 35 15.31 3.94 14.53
CA LEU A 35 14.78 4.42 15.79
C LEU A 35 13.78 3.40 16.36
N PHE A 36 14.02 2.97 17.59
CA PHE A 36 13.13 2.12 18.36
C PHE A 36 12.44 2.97 19.41
N SER A 37 11.12 2.83 19.52
CA SER A 37 10.32 3.39 20.59
C SER A 37 9.49 2.30 21.21
N GLN A 38 9.53 2.16 22.53
CA GLN A 38 8.71 1.23 23.29
C GLN A 38 7.94 2.00 24.35
N GLY A 39 6.64 1.76 24.43
CA GLY A 39 5.75 2.45 25.37
C GLY A 39 4.38 1.81 25.43
N GLN A 40 3.39 2.57 25.90
CA GLN A 40 2.01 2.13 26.05
C GLN A 40 1.03 3.13 25.45
N ILE A 41 -0.11 2.64 24.98
CA ILE A 41 -1.26 3.43 24.54
C ILE A 41 -2.44 2.96 25.38
N GLY A 42 -2.64 3.60 26.55
CA GLY A 42 -3.51 3.04 27.58
C GLY A 42 -3.07 1.61 27.96
N PRO A 43 -3.94 0.60 27.85
CA PRO A 43 -3.59 -0.79 28.17
C PRO A 43 -2.78 -1.50 27.07
N ILE A 44 -2.58 -0.88 25.90
CA ILE A 44 -1.95 -1.51 24.74
C ILE A 44 -0.43 -1.33 24.82
N MET A 45 0.35 -2.40 24.83
CA MET A 45 1.80 -2.30 24.67
C MET A 45 2.14 -1.97 23.22
N SER A 46 2.97 -0.96 22.99
CA SER A 46 3.33 -0.50 21.65
C SER A 46 4.84 -0.50 21.44
N HIS A 47 5.30 -1.19 20.40
CA HIS A 47 6.68 -1.14 19.93
C HIS A 47 6.71 -0.57 18.51
N LEU A 48 7.45 0.51 18.29
CA LEU A 48 7.61 1.13 17.00
C LEU A 48 9.07 1.07 16.55
N LYS A 49 9.28 0.63 15.31
CA LYS A 49 10.56 0.78 14.60
C LYS A 49 10.37 1.76 13.45
N ILE A 50 11.26 2.72 13.33
CA ILE A 50 11.30 3.69 12.24
C ILE A 50 12.62 3.52 11.49
N TYR A 51 12.55 3.30 10.19
CA TYR A 51 13.71 3.14 9.33
C TYR A 51 13.98 4.45 8.59
N LEU A 52 15.16 5.01 8.81
CA LEU A 52 15.66 6.22 8.16
C LEU A 52 16.80 5.82 7.22
N TYR A 53 16.44 5.52 5.97
CA TYR A 53 17.41 5.12 4.95
C TYR A 53 18.34 6.27 4.58
N HIS A 54 19.61 5.97 4.34
CA HIS A 54 20.60 6.99 3.99
C HIS A 54 20.40 7.53 2.58
N ASP A 55 20.02 6.65 1.65
CA ASP A 55 19.95 6.96 0.21
C ASP A 55 18.52 6.94 -0.36
N LEU A 56 17.50 6.73 0.49
CA LEU A 56 16.10 6.69 0.06
C LEU A 56 15.29 7.77 0.78
N PRO A 57 14.41 8.50 0.06
CA PRO A 57 13.58 9.57 0.64
C PRO A 57 12.39 9.04 1.47
N ILE A 58 12.14 7.73 1.45
CA ILE A 58 11.03 7.10 2.15
C ILE A 58 11.41 6.79 3.60
N ILE A 59 10.43 6.91 4.51
CA ILE A 59 10.58 6.51 5.91
C ILE A 59 9.58 5.40 6.18
N ASP A 60 10.07 4.24 6.61
CA ASP A 60 9.22 3.08 6.91
C ASP A 60 8.96 2.95 8.41
N PHE A 61 7.74 2.57 8.75
CA PHE A 61 7.28 2.38 10.12
C PHE A 61 6.77 0.95 10.29
N ASN A 62 7.25 0.29 11.34
CA ASN A 62 6.78 -1.02 11.77
C ASN A 62 6.27 -0.90 13.20
N LEU A 63 4.95 -0.89 13.34
CA LEU A 63 4.23 -0.72 14.60
C LEU A 63 3.69 -2.08 15.05
N SER A 64 4.17 -2.56 16.19
CA SER A 64 3.61 -3.70 16.88
C SER A 64 2.74 -3.24 18.04
N LEU A 65 1.52 -3.75 18.09
CA LEU A 65 0.52 -3.50 19.13
C LEU A 65 0.15 -4.84 19.78
N ASP A 66 0.22 -4.91 21.10
CA ASP A 66 -0.22 -6.06 21.88
C ASP A 66 -1.48 -5.69 22.67
N PHE A 67 -2.61 -6.31 22.29
CA PHE A 67 -3.91 -6.12 22.93
C PHE A 67 -4.16 -7.13 24.06
N GLY A 68 -3.19 -8.02 24.34
CA GLY A 68 -3.30 -9.06 25.35
C GLY A 68 -4.21 -10.23 24.94
N ASN A 69 -4.15 -11.32 25.70
CA ASN A 69 -4.92 -12.54 25.41
C ASN A 69 -6.40 -12.44 25.82
N GLU A 70 -6.73 -11.55 26.76
CA GLU A 70 -8.11 -11.34 27.23
C GLU A 70 -8.96 -10.53 26.25
N GLY A 71 -8.33 -9.91 25.25
CA GLY A 71 -8.99 -9.11 24.23
C GLY A 71 -9.41 -7.71 24.69
N LEU A 72 -9.16 -6.70 23.85
CA LEU A 72 -9.52 -5.32 24.11
C LEU A 72 -10.74 -4.88 23.27
N SER A 73 -11.72 -4.26 23.92
CA SER A 73 -12.73 -3.46 23.23
C SER A 73 -12.30 -2.00 23.18
N LEU A 74 -12.40 -1.39 22.00
CA LEU A 74 -11.92 -0.04 21.77
C LEU A 74 -12.72 0.62 20.65
N GLY A 75 -13.18 1.84 20.92
CA GLY A 75 -13.91 2.71 19.99
C GLY A 75 -15.37 2.29 19.76
N ASN A 76 -16.16 3.25 19.30
CA ASN A 76 -17.50 3.05 18.80
C ASN A 76 -17.47 2.67 17.30
N PHE A 77 -18.25 1.67 16.91
CA PHE A 77 -18.36 1.24 15.53
C PHE A 77 -18.80 2.39 14.59
N TRP A 78 -19.75 3.20 15.05
CA TRP A 78 -20.36 4.26 14.23
C TRP A 78 -19.54 5.55 14.19
N ASP A 79 -18.61 5.73 15.14
CA ASP A 79 -17.75 6.91 15.21
C ASP A 79 -16.29 6.53 14.99
N ASP A 80 -15.78 6.84 13.80
CA ASP A 80 -14.39 6.57 13.45
C ASP A 80 -13.37 7.32 14.30
N THR A 81 -13.72 8.47 14.87
CA THR A 81 -12.78 9.29 15.65
C THR A 81 -12.40 8.65 16.98
N THR A 82 -13.27 7.76 17.49
CA THR A 82 -13.09 7.01 18.74
C THR A 82 -12.27 5.72 18.59
N LYS A 83 -12.08 5.25 17.35
CA LYS A 83 -11.27 4.06 17.02
C LYS A 83 -9.79 4.33 17.27
N LEU A 84 -8.95 3.28 17.23
CA LEU A 84 -7.51 3.46 17.33
C LEU A 84 -7.02 3.97 16.00
N ASN A 85 -6.57 5.21 15.99
CA ASN A 85 -6.22 5.95 14.80
C ASN A 85 -4.80 6.51 14.90
N LEU A 86 -4.10 6.49 13.78
CA LEU A 86 -2.84 7.16 13.56
C LEU A 86 -3.10 8.55 12.96
N TYR A 87 -2.47 9.58 13.53
CA TYR A 87 -2.64 10.96 13.15
C TYR A 87 -1.34 11.60 12.68
N TRP A 88 -1.43 12.30 11.56
CA TRP A 88 -0.36 13.06 10.94
C TRP A 88 -0.87 14.48 10.64
N PRO A 89 -0.41 15.49 11.38
CA PRO A 89 -0.61 16.89 11.01
C PRO A 89 0.19 17.19 9.73
N ILE A 90 -0.50 17.72 8.72
CA ILE A 90 0.04 18.05 7.41
C ILE A 90 -0.11 19.55 7.19
N SER A 91 0.99 20.23 6.91
CA SER A 91 1.03 21.68 6.72
C SER A 91 0.41 22.15 5.39
N THR A 92 0.26 21.27 4.41
CA THR A 92 -0.23 21.58 3.06
C THR A 92 -1.33 20.61 2.66
N ASN A 93 -2.54 21.10 2.42
CA ASN A 93 -3.73 20.27 2.19
C ASN A 93 -4.70 20.88 1.16
N GLN A 94 -4.20 21.34 0.01
CA GLN A 94 -5.06 21.90 -1.04
C GLN A 94 -5.79 20.81 -1.85
N TYR A 95 -5.15 19.65 -2.02
CA TYR A 95 -5.76 18.50 -2.68
C TYR A 95 -5.58 17.22 -1.86
N ILE A 96 -6.40 16.21 -2.19
CA ILE A 96 -6.21 14.81 -1.82
C ILE A 96 -6.30 13.99 -3.09
N SER A 97 -5.31 13.13 -3.34
CA SER A 97 -5.38 12.07 -4.34
C SER A 97 -5.18 10.74 -3.63
N TYR A 98 -5.87 9.70 -4.05
CA TYR A 98 -5.70 8.37 -3.49
C TYR A 98 -5.96 7.31 -4.55
N ASP A 99 -5.43 6.12 -4.33
CA ASP A 99 -5.60 5.02 -5.25
C ASP A 99 -6.94 4.31 -5.13
N ILE A 100 -7.32 3.73 -6.26
CA ILE A 100 -8.41 2.78 -6.42
C ILE A 100 -7.86 1.60 -7.25
N PRO A 101 -8.59 0.48 -7.41
CA PRO A 101 -8.13 -0.58 -8.28
C PRO A 101 -7.88 -0.02 -9.69
N PHE A 102 -6.64 -0.16 -10.17
CA PHE A 102 -6.22 0.26 -11.51
C PHE A 102 -6.41 1.76 -11.81
N GLY A 103 -6.24 2.64 -10.82
CA GLY A 103 -6.23 4.08 -11.08
C GLY A 103 -6.17 4.96 -9.84
N THR A 104 -6.49 6.24 -10.03
CA THR A 104 -6.46 7.28 -8.99
C THR A 104 -7.76 8.07 -8.97
N ARG A 105 -8.16 8.57 -7.80
CA ARG A 105 -9.28 9.50 -7.64
C ARG A 105 -8.90 10.70 -6.78
N MET A 106 -9.60 11.80 -7.01
CA MET A 106 -9.55 12.96 -6.12
C MET A 106 -10.43 12.73 -4.90
N GLY A 107 -9.86 12.93 -3.71
CA GLY A 107 -10.57 12.83 -2.43
C GLY A 107 -11.35 14.10 -2.09
N LYS A 108 -12.21 13.98 -1.06
CA LYS A 108 -12.89 15.11 -0.43
C LYS A 108 -12.54 15.14 1.06
N PHE A 109 -12.19 16.31 1.57
CA PHE A 109 -11.98 16.55 3.00
C PHE A 109 -13.24 16.22 3.81
N GLY A 110 -13.05 15.80 5.07
CA GLY A 110 -14.13 15.48 6.00
C GLY A 110 -14.92 14.20 5.68
N ARG A 111 -14.50 13.41 4.69
CA ARG A 111 -15.14 12.13 4.33
C ARG A 111 -14.20 10.94 4.56
N PRO A 112 -14.74 9.75 4.86
CA PRO A 112 -13.94 8.53 4.85
C PRO A 112 -13.48 8.23 3.41
N LEU A 113 -12.20 7.91 3.27
CA LEU A 113 -11.53 7.51 2.04
C LEU A 113 -10.98 6.10 2.22
N PHE A 114 -11.30 5.21 1.28
CA PHE A 114 -10.84 3.82 1.30
C PHE A 114 -9.74 3.67 0.24
N CYS A 115 -8.52 3.95 0.67
CA CYS A 115 -7.33 3.91 -0.15
C CYS A 115 -6.77 2.49 -0.09
N ILE A 116 -6.38 1.91 -1.23
CA ILE A 116 -5.87 0.54 -1.25
C ILE A 116 -4.49 0.51 -0.64
N ASP A 117 -3.56 1.23 -1.25
CA ASP A 117 -2.16 1.26 -0.87
C ASP A 117 -1.72 2.67 -0.46
N TRP A 118 -2.24 3.75 -1.05
CA TRP A 118 -1.70 5.08 -0.77
C TRP A 118 -2.69 6.25 -0.87
N ILE A 119 -2.35 7.31 -0.14
CA ILE A 119 -3.01 8.62 -0.19
C ILE A 119 -1.97 9.73 -0.20
N ASP A 120 -2.16 10.71 -1.09
CA ASP A 120 -1.30 11.88 -1.23
C ASP A 120 -2.08 13.15 -0.94
N ILE A 121 -1.48 14.01 -0.13
CA ILE A 121 -2.05 15.29 0.28
C ILE A 121 -1.00 16.37 0.07
N GLY A 122 -1.36 17.46 -0.59
CA GLY A 122 -0.39 18.49 -0.92
C GLY A 122 -0.94 19.72 -1.60
N ASN A 123 -0.03 20.43 -2.26
CA ASN A 123 -0.30 21.53 -3.17
C ASN A 123 0.65 21.45 -4.38
N GLU A 124 0.66 22.48 -5.22
CA GLU A 124 1.52 22.52 -6.41
C GLU A 124 3.04 22.47 -6.13
N LYS A 125 3.49 22.72 -4.88
CA LYS A 125 4.91 22.82 -4.51
C LYS A 125 5.39 21.61 -3.72
N ALA A 126 4.58 21.09 -2.81
CA ALA A 126 4.95 20.02 -1.90
C ALA A 126 3.77 19.08 -1.65
N GLY A 127 4.10 17.80 -1.47
CA GLY A 127 3.16 16.74 -1.15
C GLY A 127 3.68 15.82 -0.06
N PHE A 128 2.72 15.16 0.58
CA PHE A 128 2.90 14.16 1.61
C PHE A 128 2.08 12.93 1.21
N SER A 129 2.80 11.87 0.89
CA SER A 129 2.20 10.57 0.58
C SER A 129 2.32 9.65 1.78
N PHE A 130 1.18 9.10 2.20
CA PHE A 130 1.08 8.02 3.17
C PHE A 130 0.77 6.72 2.45
N ILE A 131 1.65 5.74 2.62
CA ILE A 131 1.53 4.40 2.02
C ILE A 131 1.17 3.43 3.13
N ASN A 132 -0.03 2.87 3.07
CA ASN A 132 -0.53 1.92 4.04
C ASN A 132 -0.25 0.48 3.58
N ARG A 133 -0.18 -0.47 4.52
CA ARG A 133 -0.14 -1.90 4.22
C ARG A 133 -1.29 -2.62 4.92
N GLY A 134 -2.49 -2.47 4.37
CA GLY A 134 -3.70 -3.15 4.82
C GLY A 134 -4.61 -2.33 5.75
N THR A 135 -4.26 -1.07 6.06
CA THR A 135 -5.12 -0.14 6.81
C THR A 135 -5.75 0.87 5.85
N THR A 136 -6.79 0.46 5.14
CA THR A 136 -7.30 1.20 3.97
C THR A 136 -8.11 2.45 4.30
N LYS A 137 -8.64 2.56 5.53
CA LYS A 137 -9.57 3.63 5.90
C LYS A 137 -8.85 4.86 6.41
N HIS A 138 -9.03 5.97 5.71
CA HIS A 138 -8.41 7.26 5.99
C HIS A 138 -9.46 8.37 6.05
N ARG A 139 -9.12 9.49 6.68
CA ARG A 139 -9.88 10.74 6.65
C ARG A 139 -8.90 11.89 6.78
N ILE A 140 -9.20 13.02 6.13
CA ILE A 140 -8.45 14.25 6.33
C ILE A 140 -9.42 15.33 6.76
N GLU A 141 -9.10 15.95 7.89
CA GLU A 141 -9.92 16.99 8.52
C GLU A 141 -8.99 17.97 9.21
N ASP A 142 -9.24 19.27 9.01
CA ASP A 142 -8.46 20.36 9.62
C ASP A 142 -6.93 20.23 9.47
N GLY A 143 -6.48 19.74 8.31
CA GLY A 143 -5.06 19.54 8.01
C GLY A 143 -4.44 18.33 8.71
N VAL A 144 -5.24 17.44 9.30
CA VAL A 144 -4.75 16.21 9.94
C VAL A 144 -5.21 15.01 9.12
N LEU A 145 -4.26 14.21 8.66
CA LEU A 145 -4.52 12.87 8.16
C LEU A 145 -4.75 11.92 9.33
N MET A 146 -5.86 11.20 9.27
CA MET A 146 -6.20 10.09 10.13
C MET A 146 -6.17 8.78 9.33
N ASN A 147 -5.53 7.75 9.87
CA ASN A 147 -5.61 6.37 9.39
C ASN A 147 -6.16 5.46 10.49
N CYS A 148 -7.23 4.74 10.21
CA CYS A 148 -7.86 3.83 11.16
C CYS A 148 -7.08 2.52 11.24
N LEU A 149 -6.46 2.27 12.39
CA LEU A 149 -5.61 1.11 12.64
C LEU A 149 -6.42 -0.09 13.14
N ALA A 150 -7.30 0.15 14.11
CA ALA A 150 -8.03 -0.93 14.77
C ALA A 150 -9.32 -0.45 15.45
N TRP A 151 -10.28 -1.37 15.50
CA TRP A 151 -11.50 -1.27 16.27
C TRP A 151 -11.92 -2.68 16.66
N GLY A 152 -12.48 -2.83 17.86
CA GLY A 152 -13.00 -4.13 18.30
C GLY A 152 -13.99 -3.98 19.44
N GLY A 153 -14.87 -4.96 19.58
CA GLY A 153 -15.90 -4.98 20.60
C GLY A 153 -16.42 -6.39 20.84
N ASN A 154 -16.84 -6.66 22.08
CA ASN A 154 -17.47 -7.93 22.47
C ASN A 154 -18.99 -7.94 22.26
N ASN A 155 -19.52 -6.88 21.65
CA ASN A 155 -20.95 -6.65 21.52
C ASN A 155 -21.28 -6.07 20.13
N PHE A 156 -20.79 -6.72 19.08
CA PHE A 156 -21.04 -6.29 17.72
C PHE A 156 -22.22 -7.04 17.08
N SER A 157 -23.05 -6.29 16.36
CA SER A 157 -24.05 -6.82 15.43
C SER A 157 -23.90 -6.14 14.08
N ASN A 158 -23.97 -6.91 13.00
CA ASN A 158 -23.98 -6.37 11.63
C ASN A 158 -25.36 -5.82 11.22
N ARG A 159 -26.35 -5.81 12.14
CA ARG A 159 -27.70 -5.30 11.94
C ARG A 159 -27.93 -4.04 12.76
N ASN A 160 -28.74 -3.13 12.21
CA ASN A 160 -29.06 -1.83 12.78
C ASN A 160 -29.48 -1.94 14.27
N PRO A 161 -28.90 -1.13 15.19
CA PRO A 161 -29.42 -1.03 16.55
C PRO A 161 -30.90 -0.62 16.53
N GLY A 162 -31.74 -1.37 17.22
CA GLY A 162 -33.20 -1.28 17.17
C GLY A 162 -33.86 -2.62 17.50
N LEU A 163 -34.92 -3.00 16.77
CA LEU A 163 -35.75 -4.21 17.00
C LEU A 163 -34.98 -5.56 17.07
N TRP A 164 -33.68 -5.57 16.78
CA TRP A 164 -32.81 -6.75 16.70
C TRP A 164 -31.72 -6.77 17.78
N GLU A 165 -31.85 -5.96 18.85
CA GLU A 165 -30.89 -5.90 19.96
C GLU A 165 -30.69 -7.23 20.71
N ASN A 166 -31.63 -8.17 20.56
CA ASN A 166 -31.61 -9.53 21.12
C ASN A 166 -30.98 -10.57 20.18
N VAL A 167 -30.34 -10.16 19.09
CA VAL A 167 -29.70 -11.07 18.12
C VAL A 167 -28.27 -11.39 18.55
N GLU A 168 -27.73 -12.50 18.00
CA GLU A 168 -26.36 -12.96 18.15
C GLU A 168 -25.35 -11.80 18.07
N ARG A 169 -24.56 -11.69 19.14
CA ARG A 169 -23.51 -10.68 19.30
C ARG A 169 -22.18 -11.39 19.08
N TYR A 170 -21.40 -10.86 18.15
CA TYR A 170 -20.08 -11.40 17.88
C TYR A 170 -19.05 -10.74 18.79
N ASP A 171 -18.16 -11.57 19.33
CA ASP A 171 -16.95 -11.09 19.98
C ASP A 171 -15.87 -10.90 18.91
N ILE A 172 -15.64 -9.63 18.57
CA ILE A 172 -14.59 -9.20 17.66
C ILE A 172 -13.66 -8.23 18.37
N ARG A 173 -13.41 -8.47 19.66
CA ARG A 173 -12.34 -7.76 20.40
C ARG A 173 -10.99 -7.96 19.71
N LEU A 174 -10.07 -7.04 19.99
CA LEU A 174 -8.71 -7.09 19.49
C LEU A 174 -7.89 -8.01 20.40
N TYR A 175 -7.34 -9.09 19.86
CA TYR A 175 -6.61 -10.11 20.63
C TYR A 175 -5.15 -10.21 20.21
N GLY A 176 -4.26 -10.36 21.19
CA GLY A 176 -2.86 -10.69 20.95
C GLY A 176 -2.10 -9.60 20.19
N LYS A 177 -1.08 -10.04 19.45
CA LYS A 177 -0.10 -9.15 18.81
C LYS A 177 -0.42 -8.94 17.34
N HIS A 178 -0.52 -7.67 16.96
CA HIS A 178 -0.66 -7.24 15.57
C HIS A 178 0.56 -6.43 15.15
N THR A 179 0.91 -6.55 13.87
CA THR A 179 1.96 -5.74 13.24
C THR A 179 1.33 -4.95 12.11
N ILE A 180 1.47 -3.64 12.18
CA ILE A 180 0.99 -2.68 11.19
C ILE A 180 2.22 -2.02 10.56
N GLN A 181 2.24 -2.00 9.24
CA GLN A 181 3.30 -1.38 8.47
C GLN A 181 2.72 -0.25 7.62
N TYR A 182 3.45 0.84 7.57
CA TYR A 182 3.15 1.97 6.70
C TYR A 182 4.43 2.74 6.44
N SER A 183 4.40 3.57 5.41
CA SER A 183 5.52 4.41 5.01
C SER A 183 5.03 5.82 4.73
N ILE A 184 5.93 6.79 4.87
CA ILE A 184 5.66 8.17 4.45
C ILE A 184 6.71 8.61 3.44
N LEU A 185 6.27 9.39 2.47
CA LEU A 185 7.11 10.00 1.45
C LEU A 185 6.75 11.48 1.36
N ALA A 186 7.66 12.34 1.80
CA ALA A 186 7.58 13.77 1.51
C ALA A 186 8.21 14.02 0.14
N HIS A 187 7.57 14.82 -0.70
CA HIS A 187 8.05 15.07 -2.06
C HIS A 187 7.71 16.47 -2.56
N SER A 188 8.35 16.86 -3.66
CA SER A 188 7.96 18.05 -4.40
C SER A 188 6.72 17.78 -5.25
N LYS A 189 5.90 18.81 -5.45
CA LYS A 189 4.70 18.79 -6.30
C LYS A 189 3.70 17.71 -5.86
N ASP A 190 3.37 16.79 -6.77
CA ASP A 190 2.28 15.83 -6.65
C ASP A 190 2.73 14.36 -6.67
N TRP A 191 1.81 13.46 -6.35
CA TRP A 191 2.03 12.01 -6.38
C TRP A 191 2.56 11.48 -7.73
N LYS A 192 2.23 12.15 -8.85
CA LYS A 192 2.72 11.78 -10.19
C LYS A 192 4.21 12.04 -10.28
N SER A 193 4.64 13.23 -9.88
CA SER A 193 6.06 13.63 -9.86
C SER A 193 6.87 12.76 -8.90
N ALA A 194 6.27 12.37 -7.77
CA ALA A 194 6.87 11.50 -6.77
C ALA A 194 6.89 10.01 -7.17
N ASN A 195 6.16 9.62 -8.22
CA ASN A 195 5.93 8.24 -8.63
C ASN A 195 5.47 7.35 -7.45
N CYS A 196 4.47 7.78 -6.67
CA CYS A 196 4.05 7.07 -5.46
C CYS A 196 3.76 5.58 -5.68
N TYR A 197 3.20 5.23 -6.84
CA TYR A 197 2.94 3.84 -7.23
C TYR A 197 4.20 2.98 -7.36
N LYS A 198 5.32 3.53 -7.83
CA LYS A 198 6.59 2.79 -7.86
C LYS A 198 7.11 2.51 -6.46
N TRP A 199 6.82 3.38 -5.49
CA TRP A 199 7.13 3.12 -4.08
C TRP A 199 6.26 2.00 -3.51
N VAL A 200 4.96 2.04 -3.79
CA VAL A 200 4.05 0.94 -3.44
C VAL A 200 4.53 -0.38 -4.03
N GLU A 201 4.88 -0.41 -5.31
CA GLU A 201 5.39 -1.61 -5.98
C GLU A 201 6.63 -2.18 -5.29
N LYS A 202 7.62 -1.33 -4.99
CA LYS A 202 8.86 -1.70 -4.29
C LYS A 202 8.61 -2.24 -2.88
N LEU A 203 7.66 -1.66 -2.15
CA LEU A 203 7.31 -2.06 -0.78
C LEU A 203 6.50 -3.35 -0.74
N SER A 204 5.62 -3.56 -1.71
CA SER A 204 4.74 -4.73 -1.78
C SER A 204 5.45 -5.97 -2.34
N HIS A 205 6.51 -5.79 -3.13
CA HIS A 205 7.25 -6.88 -3.77
C HIS A 205 8.73 -6.88 -3.35
N PRO A 206 9.06 -7.42 -2.17
CA PRO A 206 10.43 -7.47 -1.71
C PRO A 206 11.30 -8.36 -2.61
N ILE A 207 12.58 -8.01 -2.73
CA ILE A 207 13.56 -8.82 -3.46
C ILE A 207 13.65 -10.21 -2.82
N GLN A 208 13.48 -11.24 -3.65
CA GLN A 208 13.65 -12.62 -3.24
C GLN A 208 15.06 -13.09 -3.58
N SER A 209 15.75 -13.69 -2.62
CA SER A 209 17.08 -14.27 -2.80
C SER A 209 17.11 -15.72 -2.35
N LYS A 210 17.75 -16.59 -3.14
CA LYS A 210 17.99 -17.99 -2.76
C LYS A 210 19.45 -18.33 -3.02
N LEU A 211 20.11 -18.91 -2.03
CA LEU A 211 21.48 -19.39 -2.16
C LEU A 211 21.49 -20.70 -2.97
N THR A 212 22.51 -20.85 -3.83
CA THR A 212 22.79 -22.08 -4.57
C THR A 212 24.28 -22.38 -4.53
N GLY A 213 24.64 -23.65 -4.73
CA GLY A 213 26.03 -24.07 -4.90
C GLY A 213 26.53 -23.84 -6.33
N ILE A 214 27.78 -24.21 -6.59
CA ILE A 214 28.33 -24.19 -7.95
C ILE A 214 27.76 -25.39 -8.71
N HIS A 215 27.14 -25.15 -9.86
CA HIS A 215 26.61 -26.19 -10.73
C HIS A 215 26.61 -25.72 -12.19
N HIS A 216 26.57 -26.68 -13.12
CA HIS A 216 26.22 -26.38 -14.51
C HIS A 216 24.75 -25.96 -14.60
N GLY A 217 24.41 -25.13 -15.58
CA GLY A 217 23.05 -24.66 -15.80
C GLY A 217 22.85 -24.21 -17.24
N THR A 218 21.61 -24.24 -17.69
CA THR A 218 21.21 -23.77 -19.04
C THR A 218 20.87 -22.29 -19.06
N LEU A 219 20.71 -21.65 -17.89
CA LEU A 219 20.40 -20.22 -17.77
C LEU A 219 21.68 -19.41 -17.48
N PRO A 220 21.78 -18.17 -17.99
CA PRO A 220 22.88 -17.28 -17.68
C PRO A 220 22.82 -16.76 -16.23
N ASN A 221 23.95 -16.23 -15.75
CA ASN A 221 24.05 -15.64 -14.40
C ASN A 221 23.18 -14.38 -14.21
N SER A 222 22.79 -13.73 -15.30
CA SER A 222 21.87 -12.60 -15.31
C SER A 222 20.91 -12.78 -16.47
N LEU A 223 19.61 -12.70 -16.18
CA LEU A 223 18.55 -12.81 -17.17
C LEU A 223 17.47 -11.76 -16.86
N SER A 224 17.10 -11.00 -17.87
CA SER A 224 15.91 -10.15 -17.87
C SER A 224 14.93 -10.71 -18.90
N ILE A 225 13.66 -10.83 -18.52
CA ILE A 225 12.61 -11.40 -19.38
C ILE A 225 11.63 -10.31 -19.85
N PHE A 226 11.52 -9.23 -19.07
CA PHE A 226 10.61 -8.13 -19.31
C PHE A 226 11.30 -6.81 -18.98
N GLU A 227 11.07 -5.78 -19.79
CA GLU A 227 11.56 -4.42 -19.56
C GLU A 227 10.38 -3.44 -19.57
N ASN A 228 10.27 -2.65 -18.50
CA ASN A 228 9.26 -1.61 -18.38
C ASN A 228 9.90 -0.23 -18.62
N SER A 229 9.95 0.20 -19.87
CA SER A 229 10.48 1.49 -20.30
C SER A 229 9.51 2.66 -20.07
N ASP A 230 8.23 2.37 -19.88
CA ASP A 230 7.16 3.34 -19.63
C ASP A 230 6.87 3.47 -18.12
N PRO A 231 7.38 4.49 -17.41
CA PRO A 231 7.18 4.65 -15.97
C PRO A 231 5.71 4.88 -15.56
N GLU A 232 4.85 5.26 -16.50
CA GLU A 232 3.41 5.45 -16.34
C GLU A 232 2.62 4.14 -16.34
N LEU A 233 3.20 3.07 -16.87
CA LEU A 233 2.56 1.77 -16.95
C LEU A 233 2.97 0.93 -15.75
N ILE A 234 1.97 0.46 -15.00
CA ILE A 234 2.17 -0.42 -13.87
C ILE A 234 1.84 -1.84 -14.29
N ILE A 235 2.82 -2.73 -14.22
CA ILE A 235 2.65 -4.15 -14.54
C ILE A 235 2.22 -4.88 -13.27
N THR A 236 1.01 -5.44 -13.29
CA THR A 236 0.41 -6.08 -12.12
C THR A 236 0.58 -7.60 -12.12
N SER A 237 0.86 -8.20 -13.27
CA SER A 237 1.11 -9.64 -13.34
C SER A 237 1.91 -10.03 -14.58
N ILE A 238 2.77 -11.04 -14.46
CA ILE A 238 3.33 -11.80 -15.58
C ILE A 238 2.96 -13.27 -15.34
N ARG A 239 2.32 -13.89 -16.33
CA ARG A 239 1.75 -15.24 -16.21
C ARG A 239 1.84 -15.99 -17.54
N ARG A 240 1.66 -17.31 -17.49
CA ARG A 240 1.45 -18.11 -18.70
C ARG A 240 0.15 -17.68 -19.39
N GLY A 241 0.16 -17.64 -20.72
CA GLY A 241 -1.02 -17.43 -21.54
C GLY A 241 -1.89 -18.68 -21.65
N GLU A 242 -3.00 -18.55 -22.36
CA GLU A 242 -3.94 -19.67 -22.57
C GLU A 242 -3.35 -20.72 -23.51
N LYS A 243 -2.58 -20.30 -24.53
CA LYS A 243 -1.95 -21.23 -25.46
C LYS A 243 -0.58 -21.67 -24.96
N PRO A 244 -0.11 -22.87 -25.39
CA PRO A 244 1.28 -23.28 -25.16
C PRO A 244 2.26 -22.21 -25.64
N GLN A 245 3.30 -21.95 -24.84
CA GLN A 245 4.38 -20.98 -25.13
C GLN A 245 3.99 -19.49 -25.13
N GLU A 246 2.75 -19.15 -24.79
CA GLU A 246 2.37 -17.74 -24.57
C GLU A 246 2.77 -17.29 -23.15
N ILE A 247 3.28 -16.06 -23.06
CA ILE A 247 3.47 -15.35 -21.79
C ILE A 247 2.68 -14.05 -21.89
N VAL A 248 1.91 -13.74 -20.86
CA VAL A 248 1.08 -12.54 -20.79
C VAL A 248 1.49 -11.69 -19.61
N ALA A 249 1.81 -10.43 -19.88
CA ALA A 249 1.89 -9.39 -18.86
C ALA A 249 0.59 -8.59 -18.86
N ARG A 250 0.05 -8.28 -17.68
CA ARG A 250 -1.09 -7.37 -17.52
C ARG A 250 -0.63 -6.13 -16.78
N GLY A 251 -1.12 -4.98 -17.21
CA GLY A 251 -0.87 -3.72 -16.51
C GLY A 251 -1.96 -2.71 -16.76
N TYR A 252 -1.76 -1.50 -16.26
CA TYR A 252 -2.63 -0.36 -16.49
C TYR A 252 -1.83 0.94 -16.57
N GLU A 253 -2.39 1.94 -17.25
CA GLU A 253 -1.86 3.30 -17.22
C GLU A 253 -2.28 3.99 -15.93
N ASN A 254 -1.35 4.67 -15.28
CA ASN A 254 -1.54 5.07 -13.90
C ASN A 254 -1.54 6.58 -13.65
N GLN A 255 -1.27 7.41 -14.66
CA GLN A 255 -1.18 8.86 -14.51
C GLN A 255 -2.35 9.62 -15.14
N GLY A 256 -3.30 8.91 -15.76
CA GLY A 256 -4.46 9.48 -16.42
C GLY A 256 -4.12 10.16 -17.73
N ARG A 257 -3.09 9.70 -18.44
CA ARG A 257 -2.69 10.21 -19.76
C ARG A 257 -2.60 9.09 -20.80
N THR A 258 -2.72 9.44 -22.07
CA THR A 258 -2.49 8.48 -23.15
C THR A 258 -0.99 8.23 -23.30
N VAL A 259 -0.59 6.96 -23.34
CA VAL A 259 0.82 6.55 -23.41
C VAL A 259 1.03 5.66 -24.65
N PRO A 260 1.95 6.03 -25.57
CA PRO A 260 2.39 5.10 -26.60
C PRO A 260 3.22 3.98 -25.94
N VAL A 261 3.01 2.73 -26.34
CA VAL A 261 3.66 1.60 -25.65
C VAL A 261 5.08 1.41 -26.14
N GLN A 262 6.04 1.46 -25.22
CA GLN A 262 7.46 1.12 -25.44
C GLN A 262 7.91 -0.05 -24.57
N SER A 263 7.20 -0.32 -23.47
CA SER A 263 7.43 -1.48 -22.60
C SER A 263 7.01 -2.79 -23.24
N GLY A 264 7.74 -3.85 -22.92
CA GLY A 264 7.45 -5.18 -23.46
C GLY A 264 8.39 -6.28 -22.97
N PHE A 265 8.15 -7.48 -23.47
CA PHE A 265 9.05 -8.60 -23.27
C PHE A 265 10.32 -8.42 -24.09
N LEU A 266 11.46 -8.84 -23.54
CA LEU A 266 12.69 -8.93 -24.34
C LEU A 266 12.55 -10.11 -25.31
N MET A 267 12.60 -9.82 -26.61
CA MET A 267 12.29 -10.78 -27.66
C MET A 267 13.53 -11.52 -28.16
N GLU A 268 13.38 -12.84 -28.35
CA GLU A 268 14.28 -13.67 -29.15
C GLU A 268 13.81 -13.77 -30.60
N ASN A 269 14.65 -14.31 -31.49
CA ASN A 269 14.30 -14.55 -32.88
C ASN A 269 13.04 -15.42 -33.01
N GLY A 270 12.08 -14.95 -33.81
CA GLY A 270 10.79 -15.62 -34.03
C GLY A 270 9.79 -15.41 -32.91
N GLN A 271 9.93 -14.36 -32.09
CA GLN A 271 8.90 -13.94 -31.15
C GLN A 271 8.21 -12.64 -31.61
N SER A 272 6.96 -12.45 -31.18
CA SER A 272 6.22 -11.21 -31.39
C SER A 272 5.43 -10.83 -30.14
N ILE A 273 5.19 -9.52 -29.96
CA ILE A 273 4.37 -8.98 -28.88
C ILE A 273 3.07 -8.45 -29.48
N GLN A 274 1.95 -8.86 -28.90
CA GLN A 274 0.64 -8.31 -29.21
C GLN A 274 0.10 -7.52 -28.03
N TYR A 275 -0.33 -6.31 -28.31
CA TYR A 275 -0.94 -5.40 -27.35
C TYR A 275 -2.45 -5.48 -27.50
N HIS A 276 -3.16 -5.78 -26.42
CA HIS A 276 -4.60 -5.81 -26.43
C HIS A 276 -5.21 -5.30 -25.12
N SER A 277 -6.42 -4.79 -25.22
CA SER A 277 -7.25 -4.56 -24.06
C SER A 277 -7.86 -5.87 -23.54
N LEU A 278 -8.49 -5.82 -22.37
CA LEU A 278 -9.10 -7.01 -21.75
C LEU A 278 -10.22 -7.66 -22.57
N ASN A 279 -10.85 -6.93 -23.50
CA ASN A 279 -11.85 -7.49 -24.41
C ASN A 279 -11.25 -8.05 -25.72
N GLY A 280 -9.92 -8.16 -25.79
CA GLY A 280 -9.19 -8.71 -26.94
C GLY A 280 -8.96 -7.74 -28.10
N LYS A 281 -9.44 -6.49 -28.04
CA LYS A 281 -9.14 -5.50 -29.09
C LYS A 281 -7.67 -5.12 -29.05
N SER A 282 -7.01 -5.15 -30.21
CA SER A 282 -5.65 -4.65 -30.36
C SER A 282 -5.57 -3.15 -30.05
N ILE A 283 -4.50 -2.74 -29.37
CA ILE A 283 -4.27 -1.34 -28.98
C ILE A 283 -2.91 -0.87 -29.54
N GLN A 284 -2.85 0.38 -29.97
CA GLN A 284 -1.61 1.04 -30.40
C GLN A 284 -1.09 2.06 -29.37
N ALA A 285 -1.99 2.54 -28.51
CA ALA A 285 -1.69 3.40 -27.37
C ALA A 285 -2.62 3.00 -26.21
N ILE A 286 -2.14 3.18 -24.99
CA ILE A 286 -2.90 2.91 -23.78
C ILE A 286 -3.56 4.22 -23.35
N SER A 287 -4.89 4.19 -23.24
CA SER A 287 -5.70 5.33 -22.83
C SER A 287 -5.57 5.58 -21.31
N PRO A 288 -5.93 6.78 -20.81
CA PRO A 288 -5.94 7.08 -19.38
C PRO A 288 -6.61 5.99 -18.54
N PHE A 289 -5.91 5.45 -17.54
CA PHE A 289 -6.41 4.40 -16.65
C PHE A 289 -6.87 3.10 -17.34
N GLN A 290 -6.47 2.88 -18.59
CA GLN A 290 -6.83 1.68 -19.32
C GLN A 290 -6.01 0.48 -18.83
N ILE A 291 -6.70 -0.62 -18.53
CA ILE A 291 -6.07 -1.92 -18.31
C ILE A 291 -5.76 -2.56 -19.66
N PHE A 292 -4.54 -3.07 -19.80
CA PHE A 292 -4.01 -3.67 -21.01
C PHE A 292 -3.30 -4.99 -20.71
N GLU A 293 -3.05 -5.75 -21.77
CA GLU A 293 -2.22 -6.94 -21.76
C GLU A 293 -1.20 -6.92 -22.91
N PHE A 294 0.00 -7.39 -22.60
CA PHE A 294 1.06 -7.71 -23.56
C PHE A 294 1.16 -9.22 -23.65
N THR A 295 0.96 -9.78 -24.84
CA THR A 295 1.12 -11.22 -25.06
C THR A 295 2.35 -11.46 -25.91
N LEU A 296 3.37 -12.08 -25.32
CA LEU A 296 4.52 -12.65 -26.03
C LEU A 296 4.13 -13.98 -26.63
N LYS A 297 4.32 -14.12 -27.93
CA LYS A 297 4.10 -15.37 -28.67
C LYS A 297 5.42 -15.80 -29.31
N LYS A 298 5.69 -17.09 -29.28
CA LYS A 298 6.69 -17.69 -30.18
C LYS A 298 5.98 -18.07 -31.47
N GLU A 299 6.48 -17.59 -32.59
CA GLU A 299 6.05 -18.07 -33.90
C GLU A 299 6.35 -19.56 -33.97
N ILE A 300 5.30 -20.36 -34.07
CA ILE A 300 5.45 -21.73 -34.53
C ILE A 300 5.80 -21.57 -36.01
N ARG A 301 7.08 -21.71 -36.36
CA ARG A 301 7.44 -22.00 -37.75
C ARG A 301 6.69 -23.29 -38.08
N ASN A 302 5.66 -23.18 -38.92
CA ASN A 302 5.22 -24.32 -39.70
C ASN A 302 6.45 -24.69 -40.53
N ILE A 303 7.19 -25.69 -40.07
CA ILE A 303 8.08 -26.45 -40.93
C ILE A 303 7.11 -27.21 -41.83
N GLY A 304 6.68 -26.54 -42.90
CA GLY A 304 5.89 -27.14 -43.95
C GLY A 304 6.78 -28.06 -44.76
N GLU A 305 6.28 -29.28 -44.91
CA GLU A 305 6.74 -30.41 -45.75
C GLU A 305 7.90 -31.26 -45.21
#